data_AF-A0A246WSC1-F1
#
_entry.id   AF-A0A246WSC1-F1
#
_cell.length_a   1.000
_cell.length_b   1.000
_cell.length_c   1.000
_cell.angle_alpha   90.00
_cell.angle_beta   90.00
_cell.angle_gamma   90.00
#
_symmetry.space_group_name_H-M   'P 1'
#
loop_
_entity.id
_entity.type
_entity.pdbx_description
1 polymer ?
#
loop_
_entity_poly.entity_id
_entity_poly.type
_entity_poly.pdbx_seq_one_letter_code
_entity_poly.pdbx_strand_id
1 'polypeptide(L)'
;MINFDLTELGAKYFGNRESDIVTMSGLKHVTRPELCFATQKLISIKKTDEGKTADGRKKAVVTYQLTITPNDWAKGKDISDAFPEIRRSLQKSGKDLSRTLLNDDGKWIFAL
;
A
#
# COMPACT_ATOMS: atom_id res chain seq x y z
N MET A 1 7.72 9.62 1.85
CA MET A 1 7.85 9.10 0.47
C MET A 1 9.32 8.78 0.27
N ILE A 2 9.66 7.51 0.05
CA ILE A 2 11.06 7.08 -0.08
C ILE A 2 11.32 6.95 -1.58
N ASN A 3 12.17 7.83 -2.12
CA ASN A 3 12.71 7.69 -3.47
C ASN A 3 13.87 6.70 -3.39
N PHE A 4 13.80 5.62 -4.15
CA PHE A 4 14.90 4.67 -4.27
C PHE A 4 15.64 4.98 -5.56
N ASP A 5 16.95 5.25 -5.47
CA ASP A 5 17.81 5.20 -6.66
C ASP A 5 17.93 3.74 -7.09
N LEU A 6 17.32 3.42 -8.23
CA LEU A 6 17.28 2.07 -8.76
C LEU A 6 18.62 1.72 -9.41
N THR A 7 19.27 0.65 -8.94
CA THR A 7 20.35 0.01 -9.67
C THR A 7 19.80 -0.71 -10.91
N GLU A 8 20.63 -0.96 -11.94
CA GLU A 8 20.21 -1.74 -13.13
C GLU A 8 19.59 -3.09 -12.76
N LEU A 9 20.13 -3.75 -11.73
CA LEU A 9 19.61 -5.01 -11.19
C LEU A 9 18.26 -4.85 -10.48
N GLY A 10 18.00 -3.70 -9.86
CA GLY A 10 16.74 -3.39 -9.20
C GLY A 10 15.65 -3.01 -10.20
N ALA A 11 15.99 -2.28 -11.26
CA ALA A 11 15.05 -1.74 -12.24
C ALA A 11 14.16 -2.82 -12.89
N LYS A 12 14.69 -4.02 -13.14
CA LYS A 12 13.94 -5.14 -13.75
C LYS A 12 12.78 -5.67 -12.89
N TYR A 13 12.73 -5.32 -11.60
CA TYR A 13 11.65 -5.72 -10.70
C TYR A 13 10.59 -4.63 -10.50
N PHE A 14 10.84 -3.41 -11.00
CA PHE A 14 9.91 -2.29 -10.90
C PHE A 14 9.03 -2.22 -12.16
N GLY A 15 7.72 -2.11 -11.96
CA GLY A 15 6.74 -1.78 -13.00
C GLY A 15 6.21 -0.37 -12.83
N ASN A 16 5.78 0.27 -13.91
CA ASN A 16 5.13 1.58 -13.81
C ASN A 16 3.63 1.39 -13.58
N ARG A 17 3.10 2.00 -12.51
CA ARG A 17 1.67 2.02 -12.23
C ARG A 17 1.15 3.46 -12.28
N GLU A 18 0.04 3.63 -12.99
CA GLU A 18 -0.73 4.87 -13.01
C GLU A 18 -1.75 4.85 -11.86
N SER A 19 -1.86 5.97 -11.14
CA SER A 19 -2.83 6.15 -10.07
C SER A 19 -3.20 7.61 -9.90
N ASP A 20 -4.44 7.87 -9.48
CA ASP A 20 -4.86 9.17 -9.00
C ASP A 20 -4.59 9.31 -7.50
N ILE A 21 -3.98 10.42 -7.09
CA ILE A 21 -3.76 10.77 -5.68
C ILE A 21 -4.43 12.11 -5.35
N VAL A 22 -5.01 12.24 -4.16
CA VAL A 22 -5.49 13.53 -3.66
C VAL A 22 -4.33 14.25 -2.97
N THR A 23 -4.04 15.46 -3.43
CA THR A 23 -3.04 16.36 -2.86
C THR A 23 -3.70 17.62 -2.32
N MET A 24 -2.96 18.47 -1.62
CA MET A 24 -3.47 19.79 -1.20
C MET A 24 -3.94 20.66 -2.38
N SER A 25 -3.42 20.40 -3.59
CA SER A 25 -3.79 21.06 -4.85
C SER A 25 -4.90 20.37 -5.64
N GLY A 26 -5.51 19.31 -5.09
CA GLY A 26 -6.56 18.51 -5.76
C GLY A 26 -6.08 17.15 -6.26
N LEU A 27 -6.91 16.50 -7.09
CA LEU A 27 -6.63 15.18 -7.67
C LEU A 27 -5.49 15.31 -8.70
N LYS A 28 -4.45 14.49 -8.57
CA LYS A 28 -3.31 14.45 -9.48
C LYS A 28 -3.10 13.04 -10.02
N HIS A 29 -3.00 12.94 -11.33
CA HIS A 29 -2.59 11.71 -12.00
C HIS A 29 -1.07 11.55 -11.86
N VAL A 30 -0.62 10.40 -11.38
CA VAL A 30 0.81 10.10 -11.18
C VAL A 30 1.15 8.71 -11.70
N THR A 31 2.27 8.63 -12.42
CA THR A 31 2.93 7.36 -12.75
C THR A 31 4.03 7.12 -11.72
N ARG A 32 4.03 5.96 -11.07
CA ARG A 32 5.03 5.61 -10.06
C ARG A 32 5.70 4.28 -10.40
N PRO A 33 7.04 4.20 -10.27
CA PRO A 33 7.72 2.91 -10.28
C PRO A 33 7.33 2.16 -9.00
N GLU A 34 6.63 1.04 -9.15
CA GLU A 34 6.19 0.16 -8.08
C GLU A 34 6.91 -1.20 -8.14
N LEU A 35 7.31 -1.70 -6.99
CA LEU A 35 7.91 -3.03 -6.84
C LEU A 35 6.83 -4.05 -6.48
N CYS A 36 6.45 -4.90 -7.44
CA CYS A 36 5.41 -5.91 -7.26
C CYS A 36 6.01 -7.25 -6.75
N PHE A 37 6.25 -7.35 -5.44
CA PHE A 37 6.92 -8.51 -4.84
C PHE A 37 5.97 -9.58 -4.28
N ALA A 38 4.68 -9.31 -4.15
CA ALA A 38 3.71 -10.25 -3.60
C ALA A 38 2.27 -9.93 -4.05
N THR A 39 1.43 -10.97 -4.07
CA THR A 39 -0.02 -10.85 -4.20
C THR A 39 -0.65 -10.76 -2.82
N GLN A 40 -1.57 -9.81 -2.64
CA GLN A 40 -2.34 -9.66 -1.40
C GLN A 40 -3.78 -10.09 -1.64
N LYS A 41 -4.33 -10.90 -0.74
CA LYS A 41 -5.74 -11.32 -0.75
C LYS A 41 -6.40 -10.95 0.57
N LEU A 42 -7.53 -10.26 0.52
CA LEU A 42 -8.33 -9.96 1.70
C LEU A 42 -8.87 -11.27 2.29
N ILE A 43 -8.58 -11.49 3.58
CA ILE A 43 -9.15 -12.62 4.34
C ILE A 43 -10.47 -12.17 4.93
N SER A 44 -10.44 -11.09 5.71
CA SER A 44 -11.62 -10.58 6.42
C SER A 44 -11.47 -9.10 6.77
N ILE A 45 -12.61 -8.42 6.89
CA ILE A 45 -12.73 -7.12 7.57
C ILE A 45 -13.18 -7.41 8.99
N LYS A 46 -12.41 -6.94 9.98
CA LYS A 46 -12.67 -7.17 11.40
C LYS A 46 -13.49 -6.06 12.02
N LYS A 47 -13.21 -4.82 11.65
CA LYS A 47 -13.84 -3.64 12.24
C LYS A 47 -13.83 -2.47 11.28
N THR A 48 -14.89 -1.66 11.34
CA THR A 48 -14.96 -0.35 10.70
C THR A 48 -15.39 0.66 11.75
N ASP A 49 -14.54 1.65 12.03
CA ASP A 49 -14.84 2.77 12.92
C ASP A 49 -15.04 4.04 12.08
N GLU A 50 -16.24 4.61 12.10
CA GLU A 50 -16.56 5.83 11.35
C GLU A 50 -16.47 7.08 12.22
N GLY A 51 -16.09 8.19 11.61
CA GLY A 51 -16.01 9.49 12.25
C GLY A 51 -15.96 10.62 11.22
N LYS A 52 -15.61 11.82 11.69
CA LYS A 52 -15.36 12.98 10.84
C LYS A 52 -13.98 13.54 11.11
N THR A 53 -13.34 14.06 10.07
CA THR A 53 -12.11 14.86 10.19
C THR A 53 -12.43 16.28 10.67
N ALA A 54 -11.41 17.03 11.08
CA ALA A 54 -11.54 18.41 11.54
C ALA A 54 -12.06 19.37 10.44
N ASP A 55 -11.84 19.04 9.16
CA ASP A 55 -12.36 19.75 8.00
C ASP A 55 -13.77 19.30 7.56
N GLY A 56 -14.43 18.43 8.35
CA GLY A 56 -15.82 18.01 8.15
C GLY A 56 -16.02 16.81 7.21
N ARG A 57 -14.98 16.29 6.56
CA ARG A 57 -15.09 15.08 5.72
C ARG A 57 -15.36 13.83 6.55
N LYS A 58 -16.05 12.83 5.98
CA LYS A 58 -16.23 11.53 6.65
C LYS A 58 -14.90 10.77 6.62
N LYS A 59 -14.58 10.12 7.73
CA LYS A 59 -13.40 9.27 7.91
C LYS A 59 -13.87 7.89 8.36
N ALA A 60 -13.23 6.84 7.85
CA ALA A 60 -13.41 5.48 8.34
C ALA A 60 -12.04 4.86 8.64
N VAL A 61 -11.92 4.15 9.76
CA VAL A 61 -10.76 3.30 10.04
C VAL A 61 -11.20 1.86 9.86
N VAL A 62 -10.65 1.18 8.86
CA VAL A 62 -10.94 -0.22 8.55
C VAL A 62 -9.81 -1.07 9.09
N THR A 63 -10.12 -2.02 9.98
CA THR A 63 -9.21 -3.05 10.45
C THR A 63 -9.51 -4.36 9.72
N TYR A 64 -8.51 -4.97 9.10
CA TYR A 64 -8.65 -6.11 8.22
C TYR A 64 -7.42 -7.03 8.28
N GLN A 65 -7.57 -8.25 7.78
CA GLN A 65 -6.49 -9.23 7.64
C GLN A 65 -6.27 -9.57 6.16
N LEU A 66 -5.02 -9.73 5.76
CA LEU A 66 -4.63 -10.14 4.41
C LEU A 66 -3.81 -11.42 4.43
N THR A 67 -3.96 -12.26 3.42
CA THR A 67 -2.94 -13.23 3.02
C THR A 67 -1.98 -12.55 2.07
N ILE A 68 -0.68 -12.71 2.30
CA ILE A 68 0.38 -12.19 1.42
C ILE A 68 1.15 -13.38 0.85
N THR A 69 1.08 -13.53 -0.47
CA THR A 69 1.78 -14.59 -1.21
C THR A 69 2.94 -13.97 -1.99
N PRO A 70 4.21 -14.15 -1.56
CA PRO A 70 5.36 -13.60 -2.27
C PRO A 70 5.55 -14.27 -3.63
N ASN A 71 5.99 -13.47 -4.60
CA ASN A 71 6.54 -13.98 -5.86
C ASN A 71 7.81 -14.78 -5.58
N ASP A 72 8.13 -15.74 -6.46
CA ASP A 72 9.25 -16.66 -6.20
C ASP A 72 10.60 -15.94 -6.05
N TRP A 73 10.84 -14.91 -6.87
CA TRP A 73 12.06 -14.11 -6.77
C TRP A 73 12.16 -13.35 -5.44
N ALA A 74 11.04 -12.96 -4.83
CA ALA A 74 11.01 -12.20 -3.58
C ALA A 74 11.29 -13.08 -2.34
N LYS A 75 11.37 -14.40 -2.50
CA LYS A 75 11.71 -15.36 -1.44
C LYS A 75 13.22 -15.55 -1.28
N GLY A 76 14.01 -15.09 -2.24
CA GLY A 76 15.47 -15.19 -2.23
C GLY A 76 16.09 -14.44 -1.03
N LYS A 77 17.12 -15.03 -0.41
CA LYS A 77 17.83 -14.42 0.72
C LYS A 77 18.51 -13.11 0.32
N ASP A 78 19.10 -13.10 -0.87
CA ASP A 78 19.70 -11.93 -1.52
C ASP A 78 18.71 -10.76 -1.65
N ILE A 79 17.48 -11.04 -2.11
CA ILE A 79 16.42 -10.03 -2.23
C ILE A 79 15.92 -9.58 -0.86
N SER A 80 15.73 -10.50 0.08
CA SER A 80 15.32 -10.15 1.45
C SER A 80 16.36 -9.28 2.16
N ASP A 81 17.65 -9.49 1.91
CA ASP A 81 18.73 -8.73 2.52
C ASP A 81 18.89 -7.36 1.85
N ALA A 82 18.74 -7.27 0.53
CA ALA A 82 18.75 -6.03 -0.22
C ALA A 82 17.53 -5.14 0.08
N PHE A 83 16.37 -5.75 0.41
CA PHE A 83 15.12 -5.05 0.66
C PHE A 83 14.47 -5.46 1.99
N PRO A 84 14.97 -4.98 3.14
CA PRO A 84 14.39 -5.29 4.46
C PRO A 84 12.89 -4.95 4.59
N GLU A 85 12.41 -3.99 3.80
CA GLU A 85 11.00 -3.57 3.73
C GLU A 85 10.09 -4.67 3.13
N ILE A 86 10.60 -5.44 2.15
CA ILE A 86 9.89 -6.61 1.59
C ILE A 86 9.70 -7.63 2.71
N ARG A 87 10.78 -7.98 3.42
CA ARG A 87 10.72 -8.93 4.54
C ARG A 87 9.70 -8.52 5.60
N ARG A 88 9.73 -7.25 6.03
CA ARG A 88 8.76 -6.71 7.00
C ARG A 88 7.33 -6.75 6.49
N SER A 89 7.12 -6.53 5.19
CA SER A 89 5.80 -6.59 4.57
C SER A 89 5.26 -8.02 4.50
N LEU A 90 6.09 -9.02 4.16
CA LEU A 90 5.68 -10.43 4.13
C LEU A 90 5.27 -10.95 5.52
N GLN A 91 5.91 -10.46 6.58
CA GLN A 91 5.56 -10.80 7.97
C GLN A 91 4.19 -10.26 8.44
N LYS A 92 3.49 -9.46 7.62
CA LYS A 92 2.14 -8.95 7.93
C LYS A 92 1.03 -9.90 7.51
N SER A 93 1.33 -10.98 6.78
CA SER A 93 0.35 -11.99 6.39
C SER A 93 -0.36 -12.55 7.64
N GLY A 94 -1.69 -12.55 7.63
CA GLY A 94 -2.52 -13.03 8.73
C GLY A 94 -2.59 -12.12 9.96
N LYS A 95 -1.90 -10.97 9.96
CA LYS A 95 -1.97 -9.99 11.06
C LYS A 95 -3.08 -8.97 10.81
N ASP A 96 -3.57 -8.37 11.89
CA ASP A 96 -4.49 -7.25 11.82
C ASP A 96 -3.76 -6.00 11.32
N LEU A 97 -4.33 -5.40 10.28
CA LEU A 97 -3.86 -4.17 9.66
C LEU A 97 -4.99 -3.14 9.71
N SER A 98 -4.65 -1.88 9.97
CA SER A 98 -5.63 -0.79 9.96
C SER A 98 -5.29 0.21 8.86
N ARG A 99 -6.30 0.65 8.12
CA ARG A 99 -6.18 1.78 7.19
C ARG A 99 -7.25 2.82 7.44
N THR A 100 -6.86 4.07 7.27
CA THR A 100 -7.79 5.20 7.26
C THR A 100 -8.23 5.47 5.83
N LEU A 101 -9.54 5.58 5.65
CA LEU A 101 -10.20 6.04 4.44
C LEU A 101 -10.84 7.41 4.71
N LEU A 102 -10.84 8.27 3.69
CA LEU A 102 -11.57 9.54 3.68
C LEU A 102 -12.65 9.46 2.60
N ASN A 103 -13.82 10.03 2.88
CA ASN A 103 -14.85 10.20 1.87
C ASN A 103 -14.63 11.55 1.16
N ASP A 104 -14.36 11.47 -0.13
CA ASP A 104 -14.23 12.60 -1.03
C ASP A 104 -15.35 12.51 -2.06
N ASP A 105 -16.34 13.39 -1.91
CA ASP A 105 -17.52 13.48 -2.79
C ASP A 105 -18.20 12.12 -3.08
N GLY A 106 -18.47 11.37 -2.02
CA GLY A 106 -19.12 10.05 -2.09
C GLY A 106 -18.16 8.88 -2.38
N LYS A 107 -16.89 9.14 -2.73
CA LYS A 107 -15.88 8.10 -2.98
C LYS A 107 -14.96 7.92 -1.77
N TRP A 108 -14.74 6.67 -1.35
CA TRP A 108 -13.77 6.36 -0.29
C TRP A 108 -12.36 6.20 -0.88
N ILE A 109 -11.44 7.03 -0.41
CA ILE A 109 -10.04 7.06 -0.84
C ILE A 109 -9.11 6.84 0.34
N PHE A 110 -7.89 6.36 0.10
CA PHE A 110 -6.89 6.23 1.15
C PHE A 110 -6.42 7.61 1.62
N ALA A 111 -6.39 7.82 2.94
CA ALA A 111 -5.66 8.95 3.52
C ALA A 111 -4.16 8.68 3.37
N LEU A 112 -3.42 9.61 2.74
CA LEU A 112 -1.97 9.60 2.65
C LEU A 112 -1.34 10.41 3.79
#